data_AF-A0A7S1ZU60-F1
#
_entry.id   AF-A0A7S1ZU60-F1
#
_cell.length_a   1.000
_cell.length_b   1.000
_cell.length_c   1.000
_cell.angle_alpha   90.00
_cell.angle_beta   90.00
_cell.angle_gamma   90.00
#
_symmetry.space_group_name_H-M   'P 1'
#
loop_
_entity.id
_entity.type
_entity.pdbx_description
1 polymer ?
#
loop_
_entity_poly.entity_id
_entity_poly.type
_entity_poly.pdbx_seq_one_letter_code
_entity_poly.pdbx_strand_id
1 'polypeptide(L)'
;SAMARALSAVAERKEENLPDWVVKSIQTWWSHHEAHVKEHCKKEDEILVPFASQRFHWPNCLKEDHESLEHNNWHGRIGVLVKSISGGENVKNLQEAWGEYESKLISHLRNEEEMALPLTRAYFTQEEVLPVGRKMLESEPELTVGAMIHFMGEEHFRSEFMKSQGIPFFVWHVAFKKRYLDYGDKVSSHIDALITGKPPNRKSGWGIF
;
A
#
# COMPACT_ATOMS: atom_id res chain seq x y z
N SER A 1 -1.57 -1.83 12.04
CA SER A 1 -1.65 -2.32 10.65
C SER A 1 -1.59 -3.85 10.59
N ALA A 2 -1.76 -4.44 9.40
CA ALA A 2 -1.54 -5.87 9.18
C ALA A 2 -0.07 -6.28 9.42
N MET A 3 0.89 -5.45 9.00
CA MET A 3 2.32 -5.69 9.21
C MET A 3 2.73 -5.62 10.69
N ALA A 4 2.22 -4.65 11.46
CA ALA A 4 2.48 -4.61 12.90
C ALA A 4 2.03 -5.89 13.61
N ARG A 5 0.85 -6.42 13.28
CA ARG A 5 0.35 -7.71 13.79
C ARG A 5 1.25 -8.88 13.35
N ALA A 6 1.69 -8.88 12.09
CA ALA A 6 2.60 -9.90 11.57
C ALA A 6 3.94 -9.91 12.31
N LEU A 7 4.56 -8.74 12.54
CA LEU A 7 5.82 -8.62 13.28
C LEU A 7 5.66 -9.05 14.74
N SER A 8 4.56 -8.69 15.41
CA SER A 8 4.26 -9.18 16.76
C SER A 8 4.12 -10.71 16.79
N ALA A 9 3.36 -11.29 15.85
CA ALA A 9 3.19 -12.74 15.78
C ALA A 9 4.52 -13.48 15.53
N VAL A 10 5.42 -12.90 14.73
CA VAL A 10 6.77 -13.44 14.53
C VAL A 10 7.58 -13.37 15.83
N ALA A 11 7.58 -12.24 16.54
CA ALA A 11 8.31 -12.07 17.79
C ALA A 11 7.80 -13.01 18.90
N GLU A 12 6.49 -13.24 18.98
CA GLU A 12 5.86 -14.10 19.99
C GLU A 12 6.21 -15.58 19.85
N ARG A 13 6.61 -16.04 18.66
CA ARG A 13 7.02 -17.44 18.45
C ARG A 13 8.31 -17.81 19.18
N LYS A 14 9.12 -16.83 19.62
CA LYS A 14 10.40 -17.04 20.34
C LYS A 14 11.34 -18.02 19.63
N GLU A 15 11.33 -18.01 18.29
CA GLU A 15 12.25 -18.80 17.48
C GLU A 15 13.68 -18.24 17.67
N GLU A 16 14.64 -19.11 17.99
CA GLU A 16 16.06 -18.71 18.14
C GLU A 16 16.63 -18.18 16.81
N ASN A 17 16.17 -18.75 15.69
CA ASN A 17 16.54 -18.33 14.35
C ASN A 17 15.30 -18.22 13.48
N LEU A 18 15.12 -17.09 12.79
CA LEU A 18 14.02 -16.92 11.85
C LEU A 18 14.20 -17.87 10.66
N PRO A 19 13.16 -18.66 10.30
CA PRO A 19 13.16 -19.43 9.07
C PRO A 19 13.30 -18.54 7.83
N ASP A 20 13.99 -19.02 6.78
CA ASP A 20 14.18 -18.27 5.52
C ASP A 20 12.87 -17.77 4.91
N TRP A 21 11.78 -18.53 5.05
CA TRP A 21 10.47 -18.14 4.52
C TRP A 21 9.89 -16.92 5.26
N VAL A 22 10.19 -16.73 6.55
CA VAL A 22 9.79 -15.56 7.34
C VAL A 22 10.52 -14.33 6.83
N VAL A 23 11.85 -14.42 6.73
CA VAL A 23 12.72 -13.34 6.21
C VAL A 23 12.26 -12.93 4.81
N LYS A 24 12.10 -13.91 3.91
CA LYS A 24 11.63 -13.67 2.55
C LYS A 24 10.25 -13.03 2.51
N SER A 25 9.33 -13.41 3.40
CA SER A 25 7.98 -12.84 3.43
C SER A 25 7.98 -11.38 3.86
N ILE A 26 8.77 -11.03 4.86
CA ILE A 26 8.96 -9.63 5.29
C ILE A 26 9.55 -8.80 4.14
N GLN A 27 10.63 -9.29 3.51
CA GLN A 27 11.30 -8.60 2.41
C GLN A 27 10.40 -8.42 1.18
N THR A 28 9.67 -9.47 0.81
CA THR A 28 8.74 -9.43 -0.34
C THR A 28 7.64 -8.42 -0.08
N TRP A 29 6.97 -8.51 1.07
CA TRP A 29 5.89 -7.59 1.41
C TRP A 29 6.40 -6.14 1.47
N TRP A 30 7.54 -5.88 2.12
CA TRP A 30 8.11 -4.53 2.22
C TRP A 30 8.42 -3.95 0.85
N SER A 31 8.99 -4.73 -0.07
CA SER A 31 9.32 -4.23 -1.41
C SER A 31 8.08 -3.71 -2.17
N HIS A 32 6.93 -4.37 -2.00
CA HIS A 32 5.68 -3.95 -2.60
C HIS A 32 5.07 -2.75 -1.88
N HIS A 33 5.10 -2.74 -0.54
CA HIS A 33 4.63 -1.61 0.26
C HIS A 33 5.43 -0.33 -0.02
N GLU A 34 6.76 -0.42 -0.04
CA GLU A 34 7.65 0.71 -0.32
C GLU A 34 7.42 1.27 -1.73
N ALA A 35 7.30 0.40 -2.74
CA ALA A 35 7.01 0.83 -4.10
C ALA A 35 5.65 1.53 -4.20
N HIS A 36 4.62 1.00 -3.51
CA HIS A 36 3.29 1.58 -3.51
C HIS A 36 3.26 2.98 -2.91
N VAL A 37 3.83 3.17 -1.72
CA VAL A 37 3.83 4.48 -1.04
C VAL A 37 4.61 5.51 -1.85
N LYS A 38 5.77 5.15 -2.41
CA LYS A 38 6.55 6.08 -3.25
C LYS A 38 5.79 6.51 -4.50
N GLU A 39 5.12 5.57 -5.16
CA GLU A 39 4.34 5.87 -6.37
C GLU A 39 3.09 6.71 -6.05
N HIS A 40 2.44 6.46 -4.90
CA HIS A 40 1.33 7.26 -4.38
C HIS A 40 1.74 8.73 -4.22
N CYS A 41 2.75 9.01 -3.39
CA CYS A 41 3.20 10.39 -3.14
C CYS A 41 3.64 11.09 -4.43
N LYS A 42 4.40 10.38 -5.30
CA LYS A 42 4.83 10.92 -6.59
C LYS A 42 3.65 11.37 -7.45
N LYS A 43 2.58 10.57 -7.53
CA LYS A 43 1.40 10.93 -8.33
C LYS A 43 0.63 12.09 -7.76
N GLU A 44 0.57 12.19 -6.45
CA GLU A 44 -0.03 13.35 -5.83
C GLU A 44 0.76 14.61 -6.20
N ASP A 45 2.08 14.58 -6.05
CA ASP A 45 2.95 15.71 -6.38
C ASP A 45 2.94 16.08 -7.87
N GLU A 46 2.91 15.10 -8.78
CA GLU A 46 2.97 15.33 -10.22
C GLU A 46 1.60 15.59 -10.88
N ILE A 47 0.50 15.13 -10.27
CA ILE A 47 -0.83 15.14 -10.89
C ILE A 47 -1.86 15.87 -10.03
N LEU A 48 -2.06 15.42 -8.78
CA LEU A 48 -3.14 15.94 -7.93
C LEU A 48 -2.86 17.36 -7.44
N VAL A 49 -1.67 17.60 -6.89
CA VAL A 49 -1.26 18.88 -6.32
C VAL A 49 -1.27 20.00 -7.37
N PRO A 50 -0.74 19.82 -8.60
CA PRO A 50 -0.83 20.84 -9.65
C PRO A 50 -2.28 21.12 -10.08
N PHE A 51 -3.14 20.11 -10.12
CA PHE A 51 -4.56 20.29 -10.43
C PHE A 51 -5.28 21.07 -9.31
N ALA A 52 -5.13 20.65 -8.06
CA ALA A 52 -5.72 21.30 -6.89
C ALA A 52 -5.28 22.76 -6.75
N SER A 53 -4.00 23.03 -7.01
CA SER A 53 -3.38 24.35 -6.92
C SER A 53 -3.94 25.37 -7.93
N GLN A 54 -4.77 24.94 -8.89
CA GLN A 54 -5.50 25.84 -9.78
C GLN A 54 -6.61 26.63 -9.06
N ARG A 55 -7.10 26.15 -7.91
CA ARG A 55 -8.25 26.76 -7.20
C ARG A 55 -8.03 27.03 -5.73
N PHE A 56 -7.13 26.30 -5.07
CA PHE A 56 -6.82 26.56 -3.67
C PHE A 56 -5.33 26.35 -3.39
N HIS A 57 -4.83 27.02 -2.35
CA HIS A 57 -3.46 26.78 -1.88
C HIS A 57 -3.39 25.42 -1.19
N TRP A 58 -2.53 24.53 -1.71
CA TRP A 58 -2.29 23.24 -1.07
C TRP A 58 -1.77 23.43 0.36
N PRO A 59 -2.40 22.83 1.38
CA PRO A 59 -1.97 22.99 2.77
C PRO A 59 -0.50 22.59 2.97
N ASN A 60 0.28 23.47 3.64
CA ASN A 60 1.71 23.22 3.88
C ASN A 60 1.97 21.93 4.66
N CYS A 61 1.09 21.59 5.62
CA CYS A 61 1.22 20.36 6.40
C CYS A 61 1.23 19.09 5.52
N LEU A 62 0.49 19.07 4.41
CA LEU A 62 0.49 17.94 3.47
C LEU A 62 1.79 17.85 2.66
N LYS A 63 2.33 19.02 2.27
CA LYS A 63 3.62 19.08 1.57
C LYS A 63 4.78 18.66 2.49
N GLU A 64 4.76 19.16 3.72
CA GLU A 64 5.76 18.84 4.75
C GLU A 64 5.69 17.35 5.15
N ASP A 65 4.53 16.70 5.04
CA ASP A 65 4.38 15.27 5.32
C ASP A 65 5.10 14.38 4.27
N HIS A 66 4.98 14.69 2.97
CA HIS A 66 5.77 14.03 1.92
C HIS A 66 7.27 14.22 2.17
N GLU A 67 7.66 15.49 2.37
CA GLU A 67 9.05 15.84 2.68
C GLU A 67 9.51 15.15 3.95
N SER A 68 8.67 14.92 4.96
CA SER A 68 9.03 14.24 6.21
C SER A 68 9.20 12.73 6.04
N LEU A 69 8.38 12.08 5.22
CA LEU A 69 8.54 10.66 4.87
C LEU A 69 9.83 10.43 4.07
N GLU A 70 10.19 11.37 3.19
CA GLU A 70 11.42 11.34 2.38
C GLU A 70 12.68 11.85 3.11
N HIS A 71 12.66 13.04 3.74
CA HIS A 71 13.81 13.67 4.42
C HIS A 71 14.27 12.87 5.63
N ASN A 72 13.34 12.34 6.43
CA ASN A 72 13.71 11.46 7.54
C ASN A 72 14.05 10.05 7.05
N ASN A 73 13.97 9.83 5.73
CA ASN A 73 14.31 8.61 5.03
C ASN A 73 13.71 7.38 5.72
N TRP A 74 12.44 7.46 6.11
CA TRP A 74 11.77 6.35 6.80
C TRP A 74 11.77 5.10 5.94
N HIS A 75 11.55 5.27 4.63
CA HIS A 75 11.70 4.20 3.64
C HIS A 75 13.10 3.58 3.68
N GLY A 76 14.16 4.39 3.70
CA GLY A 76 15.53 3.89 3.81
C GLY A 76 15.82 3.22 5.15
N ARG A 77 15.35 3.77 6.27
CA ARG A 77 15.54 3.17 7.61
C ARG A 77 14.88 1.79 7.68
N ILE A 78 13.60 1.69 7.30
CA ILE A 78 12.89 0.41 7.28
C ILE A 78 13.52 -0.53 6.25
N GLY A 79 13.86 -0.03 5.07
CA GLY A 79 14.50 -0.82 4.02
C GLY A 79 15.86 -1.41 4.42
N VAL A 80 16.68 -0.67 5.19
CA VAL A 80 17.93 -1.17 5.75
C VAL A 80 17.64 -2.29 6.75
N LEU A 81 16.71 -2.08 7.70
CA LEU A 81 16.33 -3.10 8.68
C LEU A 81 15.78 -4.36 8.00
N VAL A 82 14.91 -4.21 7.01
CA VAL A 82 14.35 -5.35 6.26
C VAL A 82 15.43 -6.13 5.50
N LYS A 83 16.41 -5.43 4.91
CA LYS A 83 17.53 -6.06 4.21
C LYS A 83 18.53 -6.72 5.15
N SER A 84 18.69 -6.18 6.37
CA SER A 84 19.63 -6.73 7.35
C SER A 84 19.10 -7.97 8.07
N ILE A 85 17.77 -8.18 8.10
CA ILE A 85 17.19 -9.40 8.69
C ILE A 85 17.81 -10.62 8.01
N SER A 86 18.42 -11.47 8.83
CA SER A 86 19.01 -12.74 8.44
C SER A 86 18.55 -13.86 9.37
N GLY A 87 18.76 -15.12 8.95
CA GLY A 87 18.43 -16.30 9.75
C GLY A 87 19.27 -16.34 11.02
N GLY A 88 18.72 -15.85 12.14
CA GLY A 88 19.38 -15.76 13.44
C GLY A 88 19.11 -14.48 14.22
N GLU A 89 18.49 -13.48 13.58
CA GLU A 89 18.11 -12.23 14.24
C GLU A 89 16.61 -12.20 14.57
N ASN A 90 16.23 -11.55 15.67
CA ASN A 90 14.82 -11.30 15.96
C ASN A 90 14.29 -10.06 15.20
N VAL A 91 12.97 -9.95 15.03
CA VAL A 91 12.35 -8.82 14.32
C VAL A 91 12.15 -7.57 15.18
N LYS A 92 12.71 -7.50 16.39
CA LYS A 92 12.37 -6.46 17.39
C LYS A 92 12.70 -5.06 16.90
N ASN A 93 13.90 -4.86 16.36
CA ASN A 93 14.32 -3.55 15.84
C ASN A 93 13.43 -3.09 14.68
N LEU A 94 13.01 -4.02 13.81
CA LEU A 94 12.06 -3.72 12.75
C LEU A 94 10.68 -3.37 13.32
N GLN A 95 10.20 -4.10 14.33
CA GLN A 95 8.91 -3.86 14.98
C GLN A 95 8.84 -2.46 15.62
N GLU A 96 9.87 -2.06 16.36
CA GLU A 96 9.94 -0.73 16.99
C GLU A 96 9.98 0.38 15.93
N ALA A 97 10.86 0.26 14.93
CA ALA A 97 10.93 1.24 13.84
C ALA A 97 9.64 1.29 12.99
N TRP A 98 8.97 0.14 12.83
CA TRP A 98 7.70 0.04 12.10
C TRP A 98 6.60 0.84 12.78
N GLY A 99 6.51 0.81 14.12
CA GLY A 99 5.51 1.58 14.86
C GLY A 99 5.64 3.09 14.61
N GLU A 100 6.88 3.59 14.58
CA GLU A 100 7.16 5.00 14.27
C GLU A 100 6.80 5.34 12.82
N TYR A 101 7.25 4.51 11.86
CA TYR A 101 6.94 4.69 10.44
C TYR A 101 5.43 4.66 10.17
N GLU A 102 4.71 3.67 10.72
CA GLU A 102 3.27 3.53 10.56
C GLU A 102 2.52 4.74 11.12
N SER A 103 2.93 5.23 12.29
CA SER A 103 2.32 6.43 12.90
C SER A 103 2.42 7.64 11.98
N LYS A 104 3.59 7.84 11.35
CA LYS A 104 3.80 8.93 10.39
C LYS A 104 2.97 8.74 9.12
N LEU A 105 2.98 7.55 8.54
CA LEU A 105 2.21 7.25 7.33
C LEU A 105 0.70 7.42 7.57
N ILE A 106 0.17 6.93 8.70
CA ILE A 106 -1.26 7.09 9.05
C ILE A 106 -1.62 8.55 9.28
N SER A 107 -0.74 9.33 9.93
CA SER A 107 -0.97 10.76 10.13
C SER A 107 -1.08 11.50 8.79
N HIS A 108 -0.17 11.19 7.86
CA HIS A 108 -0.16 11.75 6.52
C HIS A 108 -1.44 11.40 5.74
N LEU A 109 -1.81 10.11 5.66
CA LEU A 109 -3.04 9.68 4.98
C LEU A 109 -4.30 10.32 5.58
N ARG A 110 -4.34 10.48 6.90
CA ARG A 110 -5.46 11.16 7.58
C ARG A 110 -5.56 12.63 7.19
N ASN A 111 -4.42 13.32 7.12
CA ASN A 111 -4.38 14.71 6.68
C ASN A 111 -4.94 14.85 5.26
N GLU A 112 -4.65 13.91 4.35
CA GLU A 112 -5.22 13.90 3.00
C GLU A 112 -6.74 13.70 3.02
N GLU A 113 -7.21 12.70 3.78
CA GLU A 113 -8.63 12.37 3.89
C GLU A 113 -9.46 13.49 4.53
N GLU A 114 -8.90 14.18 5.54
CA GLU A 114 -9.61 15.20 6.32
C GLU A 114 -9.45 16.62 5.75
N MET A 115 -8.42 16.88 4.93
CA MET A 115 -8.17 18.21 4.36
C MET A 115 -8.12 18.24 2.83
N ALA A 116 -7.26 17.43 2.21
CA ALA A 116 -7.06 17.47 0.76
C ALA A 116 -8.31 17.07 -0.02
N LEU A 117 -8.94 15.96 0.37
CA LEU A 117 -10.14 15.46 -0.31
C LEU A 117 -11.35 16.40 -0.11
N PRO A 118 -11.65 16.91 1.10
CA PRO A 118 -12.72 17.89 1.28
C PRO A 118 -12.50 19.19 0.51
N LEU A 119 -11.27 19.73 0.49
CA LEU A 119 -10.96 20.92 -0.32
C LEU A 119 -11.16 20.64 -1.80
N THR A 120 -10.68 19.49 -2.30
CA THR A 120 -10.90 19.10 -3.69
C THR A 120 -12.39 19.02 -4.02
N ARG A 121 -13.21 18.43 -3.13
CA ARG A 121 -14.68 18.35 -3.31
C ARG A 121 -15.38 19.71 -3.19
N ALA A 122 -14.83 20.65 -2.41
CA ALA A 122 -15.40 21.98 -2.25
C ALA A 122 -15.14 22.89 -3.45
N TYR A 123 -13.99 22.73 -4.11
CA TYR A 123 -13.55 23.60 -5.20
C TYR A 123 -13.72 22.99 -6.59
N PHE A 124 -13.94 21.69 -6.72
CA PHE A 124 -14.08 20.99 -7.99
C PHE A 124 -15.35 20.14 -8.05
N THR A 125 -15.95 20.07 -9.24
CA THR A 125 -17.04 19.14 -9.53
C THR A 125 -16.50 17.72 -9.71
N GLN A 126 -17.39 16.73 -9.58
CA GLN A 126 -17.00 15.34 -9.80
C GLN A 126 -16.50 15.12 -11.24
N GLU A 127 -17.13 15.75 -12.22
CA GLU A 127 -16.77 15.68 -13.63
C GLU A 127 -15.34 16.16 -13.92
N GLU A 128 -14.86 17.15 -13.15
CA GLU A 128 -13.50 17.68 -13.25
C GLU A 128 -12.46 16.76 -12.59
N VAL A 129 -12.83 16.12 -11.48
CA VAL A 129 -11.91 15.24 -10.72
C VAL A 129 -11.78 13.86 -11.37
N LEU A 130 -12.84 13.35 -11.99
CA LEU A 130 -12.86 12.00 -12.60
C LEU A 130 -11.71 11.75 -13.61
N PRO A 131 -11.42 12.66 -14.57
CA PRO A 131 -10.27 12.50 -15.47
C PRO A 131 -8.92 12.45 -14.74
N VAL A 132 -8.76 13.22 -13.66
CA VAL A 132 -7.54 13.24 -12.85
C VAL A 132 -7.36 11.90 -12.13
N GLY A 133 -8.42 11.40 -11.49
CA GLY A 133 -8.42 10.08 -10.86
C GLY A 133 -8.15 8.94 -11.83
N ARG A 134 -8.71 9.00 -13.05
CA ARG A 134 -8.40 8.03 -14.12
C ARG A 134 -6.93 8.06 -14.51
N LYS A 135 -6.35 9.24 -14.71
CA LYS A 135 -4.94 9.40 -15.05
C LYS A 135 -4.02 8.81 -13.97
N MET A 136 -4.35 9.02 -12.69
CA MET A 136 -3.63 8.42 -11.57
C MET A 136 -3.75 6.88 -11.59
N LEU A 137 -4.95 6.34 -11.84
CA LEU A 137 -5.20 4.90 -11.88
C LEU A 137 -4.57 4.19 -13.10
N GLU A 138 -4.54 4.83 -14.27
CA GLU A 138 -3.97 4.25 -15.51
C GLU A 138 -2.47 3.99 -15.40
N SER A 139 -1.78 4.77 -14.58
CA SER A 139 -0.35 4.64 -14.30
C SER A 139 -0.06 3.76 -13.08
N GLU A 140 -1.07 3.18 -12.42
CA GLU A 140 -0.83 2.33 -11.26
C GLU A 140 -0.19 1.00 -11.64
N PRO A 141 0.91 0.59 -10.95
CA PRO A 141 1.38 -0.79 -11.00
C PRO A 141 0.23 -1.77 -10.72
N GLU A 142 0.24 -2.90 -11.41
CA GLU A 142 -0.87 -3.87 -11.33
C GLU A 142 -1.21 -4.30 -9.90
N LEU A 143 -0.19 -4.44 -9.06
CA LEU A 143 -0.35 -4.87 -7.66
C LEU A 143 -0.91 -3.77 -6.76
N THR A 144 -0.71 -2.49 -7.07
CA THR A 144 -1.32 -1.38 -6.32
C THR A 144 -2.83 -1.41 -6.47
N VAL A 145 -3.33 -1.58 -7.70
CA VAL A 145 -4.77 -1.68 -7.94
C VAL A 145 -5.35 -2.90 -7.21
N GLY A 146 -4.62 -4.01 -7.18
CA GLY A 146 -4.99 -5.18 -6.39
C GLY A 146 -5.07 -4.90 -4.89
N ALA A 147 -4.13 -4.12 -4.34
CA ALA A 147 -4.11 -3.69 -2.94
C ALA A 147 -5.34 -2.83 -2.61
N MET A 148 -5.64 -1.85 -3.46
CA MET A 148 -6.83 -1.00 -3.31
C MET A 148 -8.11 -1.84 -3.26
N ILE A 149 -8.29 -2.78 -4.20
CA ILE A 149 -9.46 -3.67 -4.21
C ILE A 149 -9.51 -4.53 -2.95
N HIS A 150 -8.37 -5.03 -2.48
CA HIS A 150 -8.30 -5.87 -1.29
C HIS A 150 -8.76 -5.16 -0.02
N PHE A 151 -8.29 -3.93 0.22
CA PHE A 151 -8.66 -3.17 1.42
C PHE A 151 -10.05 -2.53 1.32
N MET A 152 -10.47 -2.13 0.11
CA MET A 152 -11.82 -1.64 -0.14
C MET A 152 -12.89 -2.74 -0.01
N GLY A 153 -12.49 -3.99 -0.28
CA GLY A 153 -13.39 -5.14 -0.38
C GLY A 153 -13.88 -5.33 -1.82
N GLU A 154 -13.81 -6.56 -2.32
CA GLU A 154 -14.20 -6.90 -3.71
C GLU A 154 -15.61 -6.42 -4.05
N GLU A 155 -16.57 -6.68 -3.16
CA GLU A 155 -17.97 -6.35 -3.41
C GLU A 155 -18.17 -4.84 -3.54
N HIS A 156 -17.67 -4.07 -2.56
CA HIS A 156 -17.79 -2.61 -2.56
C HIS A 156 -17.07 -1.98 -3.75
N PHE A 157 -15.89 -2.49 -4.12
CA PHE A 157 -15.18 -2.04 -5.32
C PHE A 157 -16.03 -2.23 -6.58
N ARG A 158 -16.68 -3.39 -6.72
CA ARG A 158 -17.48 -3.74 -7.92
C ARG A 158 -18.82 -3.00 -7.96
N SER A 159 -19.53 -2.91 -6.84
CA SER A 159 -20.90 -2.41 -6.79
C SER A 159 -20.98 -0.88 -6.68
N GLU A 160 -20.02 -0.25 -6.00
CA GLU A 160 -20.04 1.18 -5.69
C GLU A 160 -18.92 1.94 -6.40
N PHE A 161 -17.65 1.55 -6.19
CA PHE A 161 -16.52 2.29 -6.75
C PHE A 161 -16.56 2.31 -8.28
N MET A 162 -16.58 1.14 -8.93
CA MET A 162 -16.63 1.05 -10.40
C MET A 162 -17.80 1.83 -10.99
N LYS A 163 -18.98 1.77 -10.35
CA LYS A 163 -20.16 2.51 -10.78
C LYS A 163 -19.96 4.03 -10.66
N SER A 164 -19.43 4.50 -9.54
CA SER A 164 -19.15 5.93 -9.31
C SER A 164 -18.10 6.51 -10.27
N GLN A 165 -17.17 5.66 -10.72
CA GLN A 165 -16.11 6.03 -11.67
C GLN A 165 -16.55 5.85 -13.14
N GLY A 166 -17.78 5.40 -13.39
CA GLY A 166 -18.29 5.12 -14.74
C GLY A 166 -17.57 3.95 -15.44
N ILE A 167 -16.97 3.04 -14.67
CA ILE A 167 -16.23 1.89 -15.20
C ILE A 167 -17.20 0.74 -15.52
N PRO A 168 -17.25 0.23 -16.77
CA PRO A 168 -18.15 -0.86 -17.13
C PRO A 168 -17.89 -2.16 -16.34
N PHE A 169 -18.95 -2.88 -15.99
CA PHE A 169 -18.85 -4.08 -15.15
C PHE A 169 -17.91 -5.15 -15.73
N PHE A 170 -17.84 -5.30 -17.06
CA PHE A 170 -17.00 -6.32 -17.69
C PHE A 170 -15.49 -6.06 -17.46
N VAL A 171 -15.09 -4.82 -17.18
CA VAL A 171 -13.70 -4.43 -16.83
C VAL A 171 -13.21 -5.17 -15.57
N TRP A 172 -14.13 -5.54 -14.67
CA TRP A 172 -13.82 -6.42 -13.55
C TRP A 172 -13.16 -7.72 -14.03
N HIS A 173 -13.77 -8.38 -15.00
CA HIS A 173 -13.32 -9.70 -15.46
C HIS A 173 -12.06 -9.62 -16.32
N VAL A 174 -11.89 -8.55 -17.11
CA VAL A 174 -10.76 -8.44 -18.05
C VAL A 174 -9.52 -7.75 -17.47
N ALA A 175 -9.66 -6.93 -16.41
CA ALA A 175 -8.55 -6.16 -15.85
C ALA A 175 -8.39 -6.32 -14.33
N PHE A 176 -9.45 -6.09 -13.54
CA PHE A 176 -9.29 -5.93 -12.09
C PHE A 176 -9.24 -7.25 -11.30
N LYS A 177 -10.02 -8.26 -11.69
CA LYS A 177 -10.07 -9.55 -10.97
C LYS A 177 -8.69 -10.19 -10.89
N LYS A 178 -7.95 -10.20 -12.00
CA LYS A 178 -6.58 -10.74 -12.01
C LYS A 178 -5.67 -9.96 -11.07
N ARG A 179 -5.70 -8.62 -11.12
CA ARG A 179 -4.86 -7.76 -10.25
C ARG A 179 -5.14 -7.99 -8.76
N TYR A 180 -6.42 -8.11 -8.39
CA TYR A 180 -6.85 -8.45 -7.03
C TYR A 180 -6.31 -9.81 -6.59
N LEU A 181 -6.48 -10.85 -7.42
CA LEU A 181 -5.96 -12.19 -7.12
C LEU A 181 -4.43 -12.22 -7.04
N ASP A 182 -3.75 -11.55 -7.97
CA ASP A 182 -2.30 -11.41 -7.98
C ASP A 182 -1.78 -10.73 -6.70
N TYR A 183 -2.44 -9.68 -6.21
CA TYR A 183 -2.09 -9.04 -4.94
C TYR A 183 -2.29 -10.00 -3.75
N GLY A 184 -3.41 -10.72 -3.73
CA GLY A 184 -3.68 -11.75 -2.73
C GLY A 184 -2.58 -12.80 -2.70
N ASP A 185 -2.21 -13.33 -3.87
CA ASP A 185 -1.23 -14.40 -4.01
C ASP A 185 0.21 -13.94 -3.77
N LYS A 186 0.60 -12.76 -4.27
CA LYS A 186 2.00 -12.27 -4.26
C LYS A 186 2.36 -11.38 -3.08
N VAL A 187 1.38 -10.79 -2.37
CA VAL A 187 1.63 -9.81 -1.31
C VAL A 187 0.89 -10.17 -0.02
N SER A 188 -0.44 -10.28 -0.07
CA SER A 188 -1.26 -10.51 1.14
C SER A 188 -0.94 -11.87 1.79
N SER A 189 -0.72 -12.91 0.99
CA SER A 189 -0.34 -14.24 1.45
C SER A 189 0.92 -14.27 2.33
N HIS A 190 1.85 -13.32 2.13
CA HIS A 190 3.05 -13.20 2.96
C HIS A 190 2.72 -12.68 4.36
N ILE A 191 1.77 -11.76 4.49
CA ILE A 191 1.30 -11.27 5.79
C ILE A 191 0.56 -12.38 6.52
N ASP A 192 -0.34 -13.08 5.84
CA ASP A 192 -1.08 -14.21 6.43
C ASP A 192 -0.13 -15.31 6.89
N ALA A 193 0.91 -15.61 6.11
CA ALA A 193 1.94 -16.57 6.48
C ALA A 193 2.67 -16.15 7.77
N LEU A 194 3.07 -14.89 7.87
CA LEU A 194 3.75 -14.35 9.06
C LEU A 194 2.87 -14.40 10.31
N ILE A 195 1.58 -14.07 10.17
CA ILE A 195 0.60 -14.10 11.28
C ILE A 195 0.33 -15.54 11.73
N THR A 196 0.12 -16.45 10.78
CA THR A 196 -0.29 -17.84 11.09
C THR A 196 0.89 -18.76 11.44
N GLY A 197 2.13 -18.31 11.22
CA GLY A 197 3.33 -19.13 11.41
C GLY A 197 3.47 -20.25 10.39
N LYS A 198 2.76 -20.18 9.25
CA LYS A 198 2.80 -21.19 8.18
C LYS A 198 3.40 -20.56 6.93
N PRO A 199 4.31 -21.24 6.23
CA PRO A 199 4.89 -20.69 5.00
C PRO A 199 3.79 -20.41 3.96
N PRO A 200 3.94 -19.36 3.14
CA PRO A 200 2.94 -19.03 2.13
C PRO A 200 2.78 -20.22 1.18
N ASN A 201 1.53 -20.64 0.94
CA ASN A 201 1.22 -21.72 0.01
C ASN A 201 1.75 -21.33 -1.36
N ARG A 202 2.86 -21.95 -1.80
CA ARG A 202 3.21 -21.94 -3.21
C ARG A 202 2.08 -22.66 -3.92
N LYS A 203 1.15 -21.92 -4.52
CA LYS A 203 0.37 -22.47 -5.61
C LYS A 203 1.41 -22.90 -6.64
N SER A 204 1.71 -24.20 -6.68
CA SER A 204 2.44 -24.81 -7.79
C SER A 204 1.77 -24.27 -9.04
N GLY A 205 2.50 -23.50 -9.85
CA GLY A 205 1.97 -22.93 -11.08
C GLY A 205 1.22 -24.03 -11.81
N TRP A 206 -0.08 -23.86 -11.97
CA TRP A 206 -0.87 -24.82 -12.72
C TRP A 206 -0.27 -24.88 -14.12
N GLY A 207 0.24 -26.06 -14.46
CA GLY A 207 0.58 -26.43 -15.81
C GLY A 207 -0.63 -26.15 -16.68
N ILE A 208 -0.40 -25.34 -17.70
CA ILE A 208 -1.30 -25.18 -18.82
C ILE A 208 -1.34 -26.56 -19.50
N PHE A 209 -2.45 -27.28 -19.33
CA PHE A 209 -2.90 -28.31 -20.26
C PHE A 209 -3.97 -27.68 -21.15
#